data_AF-A0A411WSF6-F1
#
_entry.id   AF-A0A411WSF6-F1
#
_cell.length_a   1.000
_cell.length_b   1.000
_cell.length_c   1.000
_cell.angle_alpha   90.00
_cell.angle_beta   90.00
_cell.angle_gamma   90.00
#
_symmetry.space_group_name_H-M   'P 1'
#
loop_
_entity.id
_entity.type
_entity.pdbx_description
1 polymer ?
#
loop_
_entity_poly.entity_id
_entity_poly.type
_entity_poly.pdbx_seq_one_letter_code
_entity_poly.pdbx_strand_id
1 'polypeptide(L)'
;MADGNKEMLSKDLLYALQTRSKRLIRELEKFTGSIDSVSAKDGWALVIETMQLVRELPPTQDKYGHIIKAVNKAWMVFADQSDAAADKLYRYVIECLEQTDWQHADEAQAGYQLLYAFHENHLHFLGANDHVRHGLRLHSPRLLALIRHLLPDSKRVLFKAPVKPQRGVGADPIDMLLDVYFHHTGPGTDHDLRAEAADMLPLLVRADPHIGDGLALALLDSHPGRADIVCQLIELYLGVSEPELEFGMFYRLMLKLVDNGGNSFVYEDLGKITKRLAVSSSQWTSEQMDFFTRFAFFYRLKSDEDRRLLMAKSAKVRQLASMIVDSKHSGTHIDALRSLYNGLGAEKPAARKPPAKRQFKDLNLKLLVIDDLMYHQGILLPRFDLEEFARQYTAREIMIEQEGYGVIPEALHYFDTLVIPPELLARVEELNFDGGAEIYSQIFPYWDGECDTFDVQSIKDIGLLPNLKRMSDMPDQFIERHATALRESGIETD
;
A
#
# COMPACT_ATOMS: atom_id res chain seq x y z
N MET A 1 45.65 -3.35 -24.17
CA MET A 1 45.50 -1.88 -24.17
C MET A 1 44.08 -1.61 -24.65
N ALA A 2 43.12 -1.13 -23.87
CA ALA A 2 43.15 -0.30 -22.67
C ALA A 2 42.62 -1.06 -21.43
N ASP A 3 43.48 -1.14 -20.41
CA ASP A 3 43.08 -1.43 -19.04
C ASP A 3 42.74 -0.07 -18.44
N GLY A 4 41.49 0.34 -18.61
CA GLY A 4 41.00 1.63 -18.13
C GLY A 4 40.95 1.58 -16.60
N ASN A 5 41.78 2.42 -15.97
CA ASN A 5 41.82 2.78 -14.55
C ASN A 5 40.52 2.43 -13.79
N LYS A 6 40.45 1.22 -13.20
CA LYS A 6 39.46 0.91 -12.17
C LYS A 6 39.87 1.70 -10.92
N GLU A 7 39.03 2.61 -10.47
CA GLU A 7 39.31 3.39 -9.26
C GLU A 7 39.40 2.44 -8.06
N MET A 8 40.58 2.42 -7.44
CA MET A 8 40.77 1.84 -6.11
C MET A 8 39.84 2.57 -5.14
N LEU A 9 39.22 1.84 -4.19
CA LEU A 9 38.42 2.39 -3.10
C LEU A 9 38.99 3.73 -2.63
N SER A 10 38.21 4.81 -2.73
CA SER A 10 38.66 6.15 -2.36
C SER A 10 39.28 6.11 -0.96
N LYS A 11 40.51 6.62 -0.82
CA LYS A 11 41.19 6.72 0.49
C LYS A 11 40.31 7.44 1.51
N ASP A 12 39.48 8.37 1.04
CA ASP A 12 38.54 9.12 1.88
C ASP A 12 37.42 8.24 2.44
N LEU A 13 36.94 7.23 1.69
CA LEU A 13 35.91 6.30 2.15
C LEU A 13 36.45 5.33 3.20
N LEU A 14 37.63 4.74 2.95
CA LEU A 14 38.30 3.88 3.92
C LEU A 14 38.62 4.66 5.21
N TYR A 15 39.13 5.88 5.08
CA TYR A 15 39.36 6.75 6.22
C TYR A 15 38.05 7.08 6.96
N ALA A 16 36.97 7.38 6.23
CA ALA A 16 35.68 7.70 6.83
C ALA A 16 35.08 6.51 7.59
N LEU A 17 35.25 5.28 7.10
CA LEU A 17 34.83 4.05 7.78
C LEU A 17 35.63 3.83 9.06
N GLN A 18 36.96 3.84 8.95
CA GLN A 18 37.86 3.60 10.09
C GLN A 18 37.70 4.65 11.21
N THR A 19 37.43 5.90 10.84
CA THR A 19 37.30 7.01 11.80
C THR A 19 35.86 7.32 12.20
N ARG A 20 34.88 6.59 11.66
CA ARG A 20 33.43 6.88 11.82
C ARG A 20 33.12 8.36 11.57
N SER A 21 33.71 8.89 10.49
CA SER A 21 33.68 10.32 10.16
C SER A 21 32.26 10.82 9.87
N LYS A 22 32.00 12.10 10.15
CA LYS A 22 30.77 12.80 9.72
C LYS A 22 30.56 12.79 8.20
N ARG A 23 31.61 12.48 7.43
CA ARG A 23 31.55 12.36 5.96
C ARG A 23 31.13 10.98 5.46
N LEU A 24 31.00 9.98 6.33
CA LEU A 24 30.74 8.59 5.95
C LEU A 24 29.56 8.45 4.99
N ILE A 25 28.41 9.07 5.29
CA ILE A 25 27.21 9.02 4.45
C ILE A 25 27.53 9.52 3.03
N ARG A 26 28.17 10.70 2.94
CA ARG A 26 28.53 11.31 1.64
C ARG A 26 29.49 10.42 0.84
N GLU A 27 30.44 9.77 1.49
CA GLU A 27 31.39 8.90 0.80
C GLU A 27 30.73 7.58 0.35
N LEU A 28 29.79 7.02 1.13
CA LEU A 28 28.98 5.87 0.71
C LEU A 28 28.07 6.20 -0.47
N GLU A 29 27.48 7.41 -0.50
CA GLU A 29 26.67 7.88 -1.62
C GLU A 29 27.49 8.04 -2.90
N LYS A 30 28.70 8.60 -2.81
CA LYS A 30 29.63 8.68 -3.95
C LYS A 30 30.00 7.30 -4.47
N PHE A 31 30.31 6.37 -3.56
CA PHE A 31 30.59 4.97 -3.93
C PHE A 31 29.41 4.35 -4.67
N THR A 32 28.20 4.52 -4.14
CA THR A 32 26.97 4.02 -4.77
C THR A 32 26.81 4.54 -6.19
N GLY A 33 27.11 5.83 -6.44
CA GLY A 33 27.04 6.42 -7.77
C GLY A 33 28.19 6.07 -8.73
N SER A 34 29.26 5.44 -8.24
CA SER A 34 30.45 5.07 -9.03
C SER A 34 30.70 3.57 -9.08
N ILE A 35 29.76 2.77 -8.56
CA ILE A 35 29.92 1.33 -8.32
C ILE A 35 30.30 0.54 -9.57
N ASP A 36 29.82 0.93 -10.76
CA ASP A 36 30.08 0.29 -12.04
C ASP A 36 31.54 0.45 -12.49
N SER A 37 32.23 1.45 -11.94
CA SER A 37 33.65 1.70 -12.17
C SER A 37 34.56 1.01 -11.15
N VAL A 38 34.00 0.45 -10.08
CA VAL A 38 34.74 -0.23 -9.01
C VAL A 38 34.89 -1.72 -9.32
N SER A 39 36.04 -2.31 -8.99
CA SER A 39 36.23 -3.74 -9.16
C SER A 39 35.35 -4.54 -8.18
N ALA A 40 34.84 -5.71 -8.58
CA ALA A 40 34.05 -6.58 -7.70
C ALA A 40 34.79 -6.98 -6.40
N LYS A 41 36.13 -7.04 -6.44
CA LYS A 41 36.97 -7.29 -5.26
C LYS A 41 36.93 -6.12 -4.29
N ASP A 42 37.06 -4.90 -4.79
CA ASP A 42 37.09 -3.69 -3.97
C ASP A 42 35.67 -3.36 -3.45
N GLY A 43 34.65 -3.52 -4.29
CA GLY A 43 33.25 -3.42 -3.86
C GLY A 43 32.94 -4.40 -2.72
N TRP A 44 33.41 -5.64 -2.83
CA TRP A 44 33.26 -6.62 -1.75
C TRP A 44 34.01 -6.25 -0.47
N ALA A 45 35.23 -5.72 -0.58
CA ALA A 45 35.97 -5.28 0.60
C ALA A 45 35.20 -4.19 1.36
N LEU A 46 34.56 -3.25 0.64
CA LEU A 46 33.70 -2.25 1.27
C LEU A 46 32.49 -2.86 1.97
N VAL A 47 31.81 -3.82 1.31
CA VAL A 47 30.66 -4.51 1.89
C VAL A 47 31.06 -5.16 3.22
N ILE A 48 32.21 -5.83 3.28
CA ILE A 48 32.72 -6.43 4.52
C ILE A 48 33.00 -5.39 5.61
N GLU A 49 33.69 -4.30 5.29
CA GLU A 49 34.00 -3.23 6.25
C GLU A 49 32.72 -2.57 6.80
N THR A 50 31.73 -2.36 5.93
CA THR A 50 30.43 -1.79 6.34
C THR A 50 29.59 -2.77 7.16
N MET A 51 29.70 -4.08 6.94
CA MET A 51 29.08 -5.08 7.82
C MET A 51 29.68 -5.08 9.23
N GLN A 52 31.00 -4.96 9.35
CA GLN A 52 31.66 -4.82 10.66
C GLN A 52 31.20 -3.54 11.36
N LEU A 53 31.17 -2.42 10.64
CA LEU A 53 30.66 -1.16 11.15
C LEU A 53 29.23 -1.33 11.69
N VAL A 54 28.32 -1.89 10.89
CA VAL A 54 26.91 -2.05 11.29
C VAL A 54 26.76 -2.91 12.53
N ARG A 55 27.53 -4.01 12.65
CA ARG A 55 27.50 -4.88 13.85
C ARG A 55 27.95 -4.18 15.13
N GLU A 56 28.77 -3.14 15.02
CA GLU A 56 29.27 -2.35 16.15
C GLU A 56 28.54 -1.01 16.35
N LEU A 57 27.58 -0.68 15.47
CA LEU A 57 26.91 0.61 15.45
C LEU A 57 25.64 0.56 16.32
N PRO A 58 25.63 1.19 17.50
CA PRO A 58 24.47 1.12 18.38
C PRO A 58 23.27 1.85 17.75
N PRO A 59 22.06 1.27 17.78
CA PRO A 59 20.84 1.92 17.27
C PRO A 59 20.47 3.27 17.90
N THR A 60 21.05 3.58 19.07
CA THR A 60 20.89 4.87 19.77
C THR A 60 21.78 5.99 19.22
N GLN A 61 22.68 5.69 18.29
CA GLN A 61 23.60 6.68 17.73
C GLN A 61 22.86 7.76 16.91
N ASP A 62 23.34 9.00 16.99
CA ASP A 62 22.86 10.08 16.13
C ASP A 62 22.98 9.68 14.65
N LYS A 63 21.90 9.95 13.90
CA LYS A 63 21.77 9.61 12.47
C LYS A 63 21.87 8.12 12.13
N TYR A 64 21.67 7.20 13.08
CA TYR A 64 21.68 5.75 12.82
C TYR A 64 20.90 5.36 11.55
N GLY A 65 19.64 5.79 11.42
CA GLY A 65 18.82 5.48 10.24
C GLY A 65 19.39 5.99 8.91
N HIS A 66 20.08 7.14 8.90
CA HIS A 66 20.73 7.65 7.69
C HIS A 66 21.96 6.82 7.30
N ILE A 67 22.72 6.36 8.31
CA ILE A 67 23.89 5.50 8.08
C ILE A 67 23.43 4.14 7.55
N ILE A 68 22.44 3.51 8.20
CA ILE A 68 21.90 2.23 7.77
C ILE A 68 21.34 2.31 6.35
N LYS A 69 20.57 3.35 6.02
CA LYS A 69 20.05 3.56 4.67
C LYS A 69 21.17 3.67 3.62
N ALA A 70 22.25 4.40 3.92
CA ALA A 70 23.39 4.53 3.02
C ALA A 70 24.16 3.20 2.84
N VAL A 71 24.33 2.44 3.93
CA VAL A 71 24.97 1.12 3.90
C VAL A 71 24.13 0.12 3.10
N ASN A 72 22.83 0.04 3.39
CA ASN A 72 21.89 -0.81 2.65
C ASN A 72 21.94 -0.51 1.15
N LYS A 73 21.88 0.78 0.77
CA LYS A 73 21.96 1.19 -0.64
C LYS A 73 23.26 0.71 -1.29
N ALA A 74 24.39 0.81 -0.60
CA ALA A 74 25.67 0.31 -1.10
C ALA A 74 25.67 -1.22 -1.27
N TRP A 75 25.05 -1.96 -0.35
CA TRP A 75 24.91 -3.42 -0.45
C TRP A 75 23.99 -3.83 -1.61
N MET A 76 22.84 -3.18 -1.76
CA MET A 76 21.88 -3.48 -2.82
C MET A 76 22.48 -3.18 -4.20
N VAL A 77 23.13 -2.03 -4.36
CA VAL A 77 23.81 -1.69 -5.63
C VAL A 77 24.96 -2.67 -5.93
N PHE A 78 25.74 -3.10 -4.92
CA PHE A 78 26.76 -4.14 -5.13
C PHE A 78 26.15 -5.47 -5.60
N ALA A 79 25.07 -5.91 -4.94
CA ALA A 79 24.39 -7.14 -5.33
C ALA A 79 23.76 -7.06 -6.72
N ASP A 80 23.27 -5.88 -7.12
CA ASP A 80 22.67 -5.64 -8.43
C ASP A 80 23.70 -5.58 -9.58
N GLN A 81 25.00 -5.79 -9.32
CA GLN A 81 26.00 -5.88 -10.38
C GLN A 81 26.01 -7.21 -11.13
N SER A 82 25.66 -8.31 -10.45
CA SER A 82 25.65 -9.67 -11.03
C SER A 82 25.08 -10.70 -10.05
N ASP A 83 24.60 -11.84 -10.58
CA ASP A 83 24.18 -13.00 -9.77
C ASP A 83 25.27 -13.45 -8.79
N ALA A 84 26.54 -13.40 -9.19
CA ALA A 84 27.68 -13.78 -8.34
C ALA A 84 27.90 -12.79 -7.19
N ALA A 85 27.65 -11.50 -7.40
CA ALA A 85 27.74 -10.49 -6.36
C ALA A 85 26.58 -10.63 -5.35
N ALA A 86 25.36 -10.85 -5.85
CA ALA A 86 24.19 -11.12 -5.02
C ALA A 86 24.36 -12.41 -4.20
N ASP A 87 24.72 -13.54 -4.83
CA ASP A 87 25.00 -14.80 -4.13
C ASP A 87 26.02 -14.58 -3.00
N LYS A 88 27.12 -13.89 -3.31
CA LYS A 88 28.17 -13.62 -2.33
C LYS A 88 27.68 -12.79 -1.15
N LEU A 89 26.87 -11.75 -1.39
CA LEU A 89 26.26 -10.94 -0.33
C LEU A 89 25.35 -11.80 0.56
N TYR A 90 24.36 -12.48 -0.03
CA TYR A 90 23.41 -13.32 0.69
C TYR A 90 24.10 -14.40 1.50
N ARG A 91 25.01 -15.14 0.85
CA ARG A 91 25.76 -16.22 1.49
C ARG A 91 26.46 -15.74 2.75
N TYR A 92 27.16 -14.61 2.68
CA TYR A 92 27.91 -14.09 3.82
C TYR A 92 27.01 -13.57 4.94
N VAL A 93 25.94 -12.84 4.61
CA VAL A 93 24.97 -12.36 5.60
C VAL A 93 24.35 -13.55 6.34
N ILE A 94 23.90 -14.56 5.61
CA ILE A 94 23.26 -15.74 6.19
C ILE A 94 24.25 -16.56 7.01
N GLU A 95 25.48 -16.76 6.53
CA GLU A 95 26.55 -17.41 7.31
C GLU A 95 26.79 -16.67 8.63
N CYS A 96 26.79 -15.34 8.63
CA CYS A 96 26.91 -14.56 9.87
C CYS A 96 25.72 -14.77 10.80
N LEU A 97 24.49 -14.76 10.29
CA LEU A 97 23.28 -14.92 11.10
C LEU A 97 23.11 -16.34 11.66
N GLU A 98 23.52 -17.36 10.90
CA GLU A 98 23.55 -18.77 11.34
C GLU A 98 24.60 -19.01 12.42
N GLN A 99 25.70 -18.23 12.42
CA GLN A 99 26.77 -18.34 13.41
C GLN A 99 26.53 -17.49 14.67
N THR A 100 25.58 -16.56 14.64
CA THR A 100 25.24 -15.73 15.80
C THR A 100 24.71 -16.59 16.94
N ASP A 101 25.32 -16.48 18.13
CA ASP A 101 24.71 -17.01 19.34
C ASP A 101 23.57 -16.09 19.79
N TRP A 102 22.36 -16.41 19.35
CA TRP A 102 21.14 -15.67 19.71
C TRP A 102 20.82 -15.72 21.21
N GLN A 103 21.48 -16.59 21.98
CA GLN A 103 21.33 -16.68 23.43
C GLN A 103 22.23 -15.66 24.16
N HIS A 104 23.29 -15.18 23.50
CA HIS A 104 24.21 -14.18 24.03
C HIS A 104 23.81 -12.78 23.59
N ALA A 105 23.44 -11.92 24.54
CA ALA A 105 22.79 -10.64 24.25
C ALA A 105 23.59 -9.71 23.31
N ASP A 106 24.91 -9.64 23.44
CA ASP A 106 25.73 -8.76 22.59
C ASP A 106 25.92 -9.36 21.18
N GLU A 107 25.93 -10.69 21.05
CA GLU A 107 26.01 -11.34 19.75
C GLU A 107 24.67 -11.25 19.02
N ALA A 108 23.57 -11.50 19.72
CA ALA A 108 22.21 -11.29 19.24
C ALA A 108 21.98 -9.83 18.81
N GLN A 109 22.49 -8.85 19.57
CA GLN A 109 22.42 -7.43 19.21
C GLN A 109 23.18 -7.12 17.91
N ALA A 110 24.37 -7.70 17.73
CA ALA A 110 25.14 -7.56 16.50
C ALA A 110 24.46 -8.24 15.30
N GLY A 111 23.90 -9.43 15.50
CA GLY A 111 23.12 -10.16 14.49
C GLY A 111 21.86 -9.40 14.08
N TYR A 112 21.13 -8.85 15.06
CA TYR A 112 19.99 -7.96 14.84
C TYR A 112 20.36 -6.75 13.98
N GLN A 113 21.44 -6.06 14.31
CA GLN A 113 21.88 -4.88 13.53
C GLN A 113 22.25 -5.24 12.09
N LEU A 114 22.92 -6.37 11.87
CA LEU A 114 23.25 -6.86 10.54
C LEU A 114 21.97 -7.13 9.71
N LEU A 115 21.01 -7.86 10.30
CA LEU A 115 19.74 -8.17 9.66
C LEU A 115 18.91 -6.90 9.41
N TYR A 116 18.88 -5.97 10.37
CA TYR A 116 18.20 -4.69 10.23
C TYR A 116 18.75 -3.86 9.07
N ALA A 117 20.07 -3.87 8.85
CA ALA A 117 20.64 -3.20 7.68
C ALA A 117 20.38 -3.94 6.36
N PHE A 118 20.09 -5.24 6.41
CA PHE A 118 19.92 -6.08 5.24
C PHE A 118 18.47 -6.23 4.77
N HIS A 119 17.48 -6.24 5.68
CA HIS A 119 16.12 -6.70 5.37
C HIS A 119 15.30 -5.82 4.42
N GLU A 120 15.54 -4.51 4.45
CA GLU A 120 14.88 -3.58 3.52
C GLU A 120 15.63 -3.49 2.21
N ASN A 121 14.92 -3.07 1.15
CA ASN A 121 15.53 -2.71 -0.12
C ASN A 121 15.16 -1.27 -0.50
N HIS A 122 16.10 -0.34 -0.30
CA HIS A 122 15.90 1.08 -0.65
C HIS A 122 16.11 1.40 -2.15
N LEU A 123 16.34 0.41 -3.00
CA LEU A 123 16.39 0.52 -4.48
C LEU A 123 15.13 -0.06 -5.12
N HIS A 124 13.96 0.27 -4.59
CA HIS A 124 12.70 -0.32 -5.00
C HIS A 124 12.08 0.43 -6.19
N PHE A 125 12.45 0.06 -7.42
CA PHE A 125 11.82 0.54 -8.66
C PHE A 125 11.60 -0.59 -9.68
N LEU A 126 10.67 -0.40 -10.62
CA LEU A 126 10.34 -1.37 -11.67
C LEU A 126 11.57 -1.62 -12.57
N GLY A 127 11.95 -2.90 -12.73
CA GLY A 127 13.07 -3.32 -13.59
C GLY A 127 14.45 -3.38 -12.92
N ALA A 128 14.55 -3.12 -11.62
CA ALA A 128 15.76 -3.36 -10.82
C ALA A 128 15.61 -4.58 -9.90
N ASN A 129 16.75 -5.09 -9.39
CA ASN A 129 16.86 -6.17 -8.39
C ASN A 129 16.80 -7.60 -8.95
N ASP A 130 17.00 -7.82 -10.25
CA ASP A 130 17.00 -9.18 -10.82
C ASP A 130 18.07 -10.08 -10.17
N HIS A 131 19.25 -9.52 -9.92
CA HIS A 131 20.35 -10.24 -9.28
C HIS A 131 20.11 -10.41 -7.77
N VAL A 132 19.58 -9.39 -7.09
CA VAL A 132 19.19 -9.50 -5.67
C VAL A 132 18.14 -10.60 -5.49
N ARG A 133 17.15 -10.65 -6.38
CA ARG A 133 16.14 -11.70 -6.47
C ARG A 133 16.78 -13.08 -6.71
N HIS A 134 17.77 -13.18 -7.61
CA HIS A 134 18.51 -14.42 -7.81
C HIS A 134 19.18 -14.89 -6.50
N GLY A 135 19.82 -13.97 -5.78
CA GLY A 135 20.41 -14.23 -4.46
C GLY A 135 19.38 -14.75 -3.45
N LEU A 136 18.22 -14.08 -3.32
CA LEU A 136 17.13 -14.55 -2.46
C LEU A 136 16.68 -15.97 -2.84
N ARG A 137 16.46 -16.22 -4.13
CA ARG A 137 16.01 -17.52 -4.62
C ARG A 137 16.99 -18.64 -4.28
N LEU A 138 18.28 -18.39 -4.46
CA LEU A 138 19.33 -19.36 -4.17
C LEU A 138 19.43 -19.68 -2.67
N HIS A 139 19.18 -18.70 -1.80
CA HIS A 139 19.36 -18.84 -0.36
C HIS A 139 18.05 -18.94 0.45
N SER A 140 16.88 -18.92 -0.19
CA SER A 140 15.56 -19.06 0.45
C SER A 140 15.51 -20.24 1.43
N PRO A 141 15.96 -21.47 1.09
CA PRO A 141 15.92 -22.59 2.02
C PRO A 141 16.67 -22.35 3.35
N ARG A 142 17.77 -21.59 3.30
CA ARG A 142 18.57 -21.25 4.50
C ARG A 142 17.89 -20.17 5.33
N LEU A 143 17.30 -19.15 4.69
CA LEU A 143 16.52 -18.12 5.38
C LEU A 143 15.31 -18.74 6.09
N LEU A 144 14.58 -19.64 5.44
CA LEU A 144 13.45 -20.34 6.07
C LEU A 144 13.91 -21.27 7.21
N ALA A 145 15.09 -21.89 7.09
CA ALA A 145 15.69 -22.66 8.17
C ALA A 145 16.06 -21.78 9.37
N LEU A 146 16.59 -20.57 9.12
CA LEU A 146 16.89 -19.59 10.16
C LEU A 146 15.63 -19.09 10.88
N ILE A 147 14.53 -18.82 10.14
CA ILE A 147 13.22 -18.52 10.73
C ILE A 147 12.78 -19.64 11.69
N ARG A 148 12.88 -20.90 11.25
CA ARG A 148 12.53 -22.06 12.10
C ARG A 148 13.44 -22.19 13.32
N HIS A 149 14.72 -21.85 13.17
CA HIS A 149 15.69 -21.90 14.25
C HIS A 149 15.38 -20.87 15.35
N LEU A 150 14.95 -19.67 14.98
CA LEU A 150 14.61 -18.57 15.92
C LEU A 150 13.24 -18.75 16.59
N LEU A 151 12.33 -19.52 15.98
CA LEU A 151 10.94 -19.66 16.42
C LEU A 151 10.76 -20.07 17.90
N PRO A 152 11.53 -21.02 18.47
CA PRO A 152 11.41 -21.39 19.88
C PRO A 152 11.67 -20.23 20.85
N ASP A 153 12.48 -19.24 20.44
CA ASP A 153 12.85 -18.07 21.23
C ASP A 153 12.04 -16.82 20.84
N SER A 154 10.98 -16.94 20.04
CA SER A 154 10.14 -15.83 19.54
C SER A 154 9.73 -14.82 20.63
N LYS A 155 9.33 -15.30 21.81
CA LYS A 155 8.88 -14.46 22.94
C LYS A 155 10.01 -14.00 23.87
N ARG A 156 11.21 -14.54 23.70
CA ARG A 156 12.35 -14.28 24.58
C ARG A 156 13.02 -12.98 24.17
N VAL A 157 13.43 -12.16 25.14
CA VAL A 157 14.31 -11.01 24.91
C VAL A 157 15.69 -11.53 24.49
N LEU A 158 16.10 -11.19 23.27
CA LEU A 158 17.39 -11.58 22.69
C LEU A 158 18.40 -10.43 22.73
N PHE A 159 17.97 -9.18 22.56
CA PHE A 159 18.84 -8.02 22.48
C PHE A 159 18.20 -6.77 23.11
N LYS A 160 19.02 -5.78 23.47
CA LYS A 160 18.62 -4.70 24.40
C LYS A 160 18.29 -3.37 23.73
N ALA A 161 18.80 -3.12 22.53
CA ALA A 161 18.64 -1.86 21.82
C ALA A 161 17.97 -2.11 20.45
N PRO A 162 16.65 -2.43 20.43
CA PRO A 162 15.90 -2.46 19.19
C PRO A 162 15.69 -1.05 18.62
N VAL A 163 15.62 -0.94 17.29
CA VAL A 163 15.01 0.21 16.61
C VAL A 163 13.49 0.09 16.80
N LYS A 164 12.78 1.19 17.05
CA LYS A 164 11.32 1.12 17.14
C LYS A 164 10.71 0.87 15.74
N PRO A 165 9.67 0.04 15.61
CA PRO A 165 8.82 -0.49 16.69
C PRO A 165 9.25 -1.85 17.29
N GLN A 166 10.42 -2.40 16.92
CA GLN A 166 10.88 -3.70 17.44
C GLN A 166 11.04 -3.70 18.96
N ARG A 167 10.86 -4.88 19.57
CA ARG A 167 10.76 -5.05 21.04
C ARG A 167 12.01 -5.62 21.71
N GLY A 168 12.98 -6.09 20.93
CA GLY A 168 14.16 -6.80 21.41
C GLY A 168 13.97 -8.31 21.56
N VAL A 169 12.90 -8.89 21.01
CA VAL A 169 12.54 -10.30 21.19
C VAL A 169 12.80 -11.13 19.94
N GLY A 170 12.78 -12.47 20.06
CA GLY A 170 13.02 -13.37 18.93
C GLY A 170 12.05 -13.25 17.76
N ALA A 171 10.85 -12.70 17.97
CA ALA A 171 9.91 -12.38 16.90
C ALA A 171 10.44 -11.28 15.95
N ASP A 172 11.21 -10.31 16.46
CA ASP A 172 11.70 -9.19 15.64
C ASP A 172 12.62 -9.64 14.49
N PRO A 173 13.64 -10.51 14.68
CA PRO A 173 14.42 -11.03 13.57
C PRO A 173 13.61 -11.98 12.67
N ILE A 174 12.56 -12.63 13.16
CA ILE A 174 11.66 -13.42 12.30
C ILE A 174 10.90 -12.49 11.35
N ASP A 175 10.34 -11.39 11.85
CA ASP A 175 9.63 -10.39 11.04
C ASP A 175 10.55 -9.82 9.97
N MET A 176 11.77 -9.39 10.34
CA MET A 176 12.73 -8.87 9.36
C MET A 176 13.13 -9.92 8.31
N LEU A 177 13.20 -11.21 8.65
CA LEU A 177 13.45 -12.27 7.66
C LEU A 177 12.26 -12.46 6.70
N LEU A 178 11.02 -12.24 7.16
CA LEU A 178 9.85 -12.20 6.28
C LEU A 178 9.87 -10.95 5.39
N ASP A 179 10.28 -9.81 5.91
CA ASP A 179 10.39 -8.55 5.17
C ASP A 179 11.38 -8.64 4.00
N VAL A 180 12.44 -9.45 4.11
CA VAL A 180 13.33 -9.76 2.98
C VAL A 180 12.53 -10.29 1.79
N TYR A 181 11.56 -11.19 2.01
CA TYR A 181 10.73 -11.72 0.91
C TYR A 181 9.80 -10.67 0.33
N PHE A 182 9.39 -9.67 1.10
CA PHE A 182 8.60 -8.57 0.58
C PHE A 182 9.47 -7.61 -0.24
N HIS A 183 10.58 -7.12 0.34
CA HIS A 183 11.39 -6.06 -0.24
C HIS A 183 12.35 -6.52 -1.35
N HIS A 184 12.91 -7.73 -1.25
CA HIS A 184 13.95 -8.19 -2.18
C HIS A 184 13.39 -8.94 -3.40
N THR A 185 12.10 -9.27 -3.40
CA THR A 185 11.40 -9.78 -4.59
C THR A 185 11.01 -8.68 -5.58
N GLY A 186 10.93 -7.42 -5.12
CA GLY A 186 10.56 -6.27 -5.94
C GLY A 186 9.10 -6.27 -6.43
N PRO A 187 8.69 -5.28 -7.23
CA PRO A 187 7.36 -5.24 -7.84
C PRO A 187 7.33 -6.17 -9.07
N GLY A 188 6.87 -7.43 -8.94
CA GLY A 188 6.92 -8.41 -10.04
C GLY A 188 6.26 -9.78 -9.79
N THR A 189 6.48 -10.72 -10.72
CA THR A 189 5.81 -12.03 -10.88
C THR A 189 6.38 -13.17 -10.01
N ASP A 190 7.32 -12.89 -9.10
CA ASP A 190 7.97 -13.89 -8.23
C ASP A 190 7.10 -14.23 -7.02
N HIS A 191 5.87 -14.61 -7.34
CA HIS A 191 4.83 -15.03 -6.42
C HIS A 191 5.22 -16.30 -5.67
N ASP A 192 6.13 -17.11 -6.22
CA ASP A 192 6.58 -18.36 -5.62
C ASP A 192 7.47 -18.16 -4.39
N LEU A 193 8.42 -17.21 -4.42
CA LEU A 193 9.26 -16.90 -3.25
C LEU A 193 8.43 -16.31 -2.10
N ARG A 194 7.54 -15.36 -2.43
CA ARG A 194 6.59 -14.84 -1.45
C ARG A 194 5.68 -15.94 -0.91
N ALA A 195 5.22 -16.82 -1.79
CA ALA A 195 4.36 -17.93 -1.38
C ALA A 195 5.07 -18.89 -0.43
N GLU A 196 6.34 -19.25 -0.72
CA GLU A 196 7.14 -20.14 0.12
C GLU A 196 7.31 -19.59 1.55
N ALA A 197 7.54 -18.28 1.69
CA ALA A 197 7.57 -17.63 2.99
C ALA A 197 6.19 -17.55 3.64
N ALA A 198 5.13 -17.28 2.86
CA ALA A 198 3.77 -17.16 3.35
C ALA A 198 3.21 -18.49 3.92
N ASP A 199 3.66 -19.63 3.40
CA ASP A 199 3.33 -20.96 3.93
C ASP A 199 3.73 -21.14 5.41
N MET A 200 4.71 -20.37 5.88
CA MET A 200 5.16 -20.40 7.27
C MET A 200 4.20 -19.69 8.23
N LEU A 201 3.38 -18.74 7.75
CA LEU A 201 2.62 -17.84 8.62
C LEU A 201 1.74 -18.57 9.66
N PRO A 202 0.97 -19.64 9.32
CA PRO A 202 0.20 -20.37 10.31
C PRO A 202 1.06 -21.03 11.40
N LEU A 203 2.26 -21.52 11.05
CA LEU A 203 3.20 -22.09 12.01
C LEU A 203 3.75 -21.01 12.94
N LEU A 204 4.10 -19.85 12.38
CA LEU A 204 4.68 -18.72 13.12
C LEU A 204 3.68 -18.13 14.12
N VAL A 205 2.47 -17.80 13.65
CA VAL A 205 1.41 -17.23 14.50
C VAL A 205 0.98 -18.19 15.61
N ARG A 206 1.02 -19.51 15.35
CA ARG A 206 0.75 -20.51 16.38
C ARG A 206 1.77 -20.47 17.52
N ALA A 207 3.04 -20.19 17.23
CA ALA A 207 4.09 -20.10 18.24
C ALA A 207 4.03 -18.76 18.99
N ASP A 208 3.91 -17.66 18.25
CA ASP A 208 3.75 -16.32 18.80
C ASP A 208 2.80 -15.49 17.91
N PRO A 209 1.61 -15.11 18.41
CA PRO A 209 0.64 -14.36 17.62
C PRO A 209 1.11 -12.95 17.21
N HIS A 210 2.17 -12.44 17.84
CA HIS A 210 2.76 -11.15 17.49
C HIS A 210 3.67 -11.19 16.26
N ILE A 211 4.02 -12.39 15.75
CA ILE A 211 4.81 -12.50 14.52
C ILE A 211 3.93 -12.10 13.34
N GLY A 212 4.49 -11.25 12.49
CA GLY A 212 3.92 -10.77 11.26
C GLY A 212 3.17 -9.45 11.40
N ASP A 213 3.22 -8.69 10.33
CA ASP A 213 2.59 -7.38 10.18
C ASP A 213 1.81 -7.27 8.86
N GLY A 214 1.64 -6.05 8.35
CA GLY A 214 1.01 -5.82 7.04
C GLY A 214 1.84 -6.33 5.85
N LEU A 215 3.18 -6.30 5.95
CA LEU A 215 4.09 -6.79 4.91
C LEU A 215 4.07 -8.32 4.86
N ALA A 216 4.11 -8.97 6.02
CA ALA A 216 3.95 -10.42 6.12
C ALA A 216 2.61 -10.88 5.53
N LEU A 217 1.51 -10.16 5.80
CA LEU A 217 0.21 -10.43 5.18
C LEU A 217 0.25 -10.25 3.65
N ALA A 218 0.99 -9.28 3.15
CA ALA A 218 1.10 -9.01 1.71
C ALA A 218 1.85 -10.10 0.95
N LEU A 219 2.63 -10.96 1.62
CA LEU A 219 3.24 -12.14 0.99
C LEU A 219 2.18 -13.11 0.42
N LEU A 220 0.96 -13.10 0.98
CA LEU A 220 -0.15 -13.92 0.51
C LEU A 220 -0.82 -13.42 -0.76
N ASP A 221 -0.53 -12.20 -1.21
CA ASP A 221 -1.26 -11.53 -2.30
C ASP A 221 -1.33 -12.38 -3.56
N SER A 222 -0.31 -13.18 -3.85
CA SER A 222 -0.28 -14.03 -5.05
C SER A 222 -0.18 -15.53 -4.73
N HIS A 223 -0.38 -15.89 -3.46
CA HIS A 223 -0.29 -17.27 -3.01
C HIS A 223 -1.53 -18.08 -3.47
N PRO A 224 -1.38 -19.24 -4.14
CA PRO A 224 -2.51 -19.99 -4.69
C PRO A 224 -3.50 -20.50 -3.62
N GLY A 225 -3.00 -20.82 -2.42
CA GLY A 225 -3.78 -21.19 -1.23
C GLY A 225 -4.08 -20.02 -0.26
N ARG A 226 -4.03 -18.76 -0.70
CA ARG A 226 -4.13 -17.60 0.22
C ARG A 226 -5.41 -17.59 1.06
N ALA A 227 -6.55 -17.97 0.50
CA ALA A 227 -7.82 -18.08 1.24
C ALA A 227 -7.74 -19.09 2.41
N ASP A 228 -7.04 -20.20 2.19
CA ASP A 228 -6.89 -21.26 3.19
C ASP A 228 -5.96 -20.86 4.34
N ILE A 229 -4.89 -20.13 4.02
CA ILE A 229 -3.99 -19.56 5.03
C ILE A 229 -4.72 -18.47 5.82
N VAL A 230 -5.47 -17.58 5.16
CA VAL A 230 -6.28 -16.55 5.83
C VAL A 230 -7.23 -17.16 6.86
N CYS A 231 -7.96 -18.23 6.52
CA CYS A 231 -8.83 -18.90 7.49
C CYS A 231 -8.06 -19.46 8.69
N GLN A 232 -6.89 -20.08 8.47
CA GLN A 232 -6.05 -20.58 9.56
C GLN A 232 -5.57 -19.45 10.48
N LEU A 233 -5.16 -18.33 9.89
CA LEU A 233 -4.75 -17.15 10.65
C LEU A 233 -5.90 -16.64 11.51
N ILE A 234 -7.09 -16.44 10.93
CA ILE A 234 -8.29 -16.03 11.67
C ILE A 234 -8.51 -16.96 12.87
N GLU A 235 -8.55 -18.27 12.63
CA GLU A 235 -8.78 -19.29 13.65
C GLU A 235 -7.72 -19.27 14.77
N LEU A 236 -6.45 -19.05 14.44
CA LEU A 236 -5.36 -18.94 15.41
C LEU A 236 -5.50 -17.71 16.31
N TYR A 237 -6.09 -16.62 15.80
CA TYR A 237 -6.25 -15.38 16.55
C TYR A 237 -7.50 -15.33 17.46
N LEU A 238 -8.50 -16.20 17.25
CA LEU A 238 -9.76 -16.17 18.02
C LEU A 238 -9.62 -16.38 19.53
N GLY A 239 -8.46 -16.85 20.02
CA GLY A 239 -8.17 -17.06 21.44
C GLY A 239 -7.10 -16.13 22.02
N VAL A 240 -6.65 -15.13 21.27
CA VAL A 240 -5.57 -14.21 21.66
C VAL A 240 -6.18 -12.95 22.30
N SER A 241 -5.52 -12.36 23.29
CA SER A 241 -6.07 -11.21 24.02
C SER A 241 -6.01 -9.91 23.19
N GLU A 242 -7.03 -9.04 23.27
CA GLU A 242 -7.17 -7.86 22.40
C GLU A 242 -5.94 -6.91 22.35
N PRO A 243 -5.25 -6.58 23.45
CA PRO A 243 -4.07 -5.70 23.40
C PRO A 243 -2.92 -6.27 22.57
N GLU A 244 -2.88 -7.60 22.38
CA GLU A 244 -1.85 -8.29 21.60
C GLU A 244 -2.11 -8.22 20.09
N LEU A 245 -3.27 -7.70 19.69
CA LEU A 245 -3.73 -7.71 18.29
C LEU A 245 -3.76 -6.31 17.66
N GLU A 246 -3.62 -5.25 18.46
CA GLU A 246 -3.56 -3.88 17.93
C GLU A 246 -2.31 -3.71 17.05
N PHE A 247 -2.51 -3.17 15.84
CA PHE A 247 -1.46 -2.87 14.85
C PHE A 247 -0.71 -4.07 14.21
N GLY A 248 -0.97 -5.31 14.62
CA GLY A 248 -0.34 -6.52 14.06
C GLY A 248 -1.02 -7.09 12.80
N MET A 249 -0.55 -8.25 12.32
CA MET A 249 -1.10 -8.93 11.14
C MET A 249 -2.62 -9.20 11.25
N PHE A 250 -3.12 -9.59 12.41
CA PHE A 250 -4.57 -9.77 12.62
C PHE A 250 -5.37 -8.51 12.34
N TYR A 251 -4.93 -7.37 12.89
CA TYR A 251 -5.58 -6.08 12.67
C TYR A 251 -5.63 -5.74 11.18
N ARG A 252 -4.51 -5.92 10.46
CA ARG A 252 -4.44 -5.69 9.01
C ARG A 252 -5.36 -6.63 8.23
N LEU A 253 -5.42 -7.90 8.63
CA LEU A 253 -6.28 -8.91 8.00
C LEU A 253 -7.76 -8.57 8.18
N MET A 254 -8.18 -8.22 9.39
CA MET A 254 -9.57 -7.85 9.68
C MET A 254 -10.02 -6.59 8.95
N LEU A 255 -9.15 -5.57 8.86
CA LEU A 255 -9.43 -4.37 8.07
C LEU A 255 -9.67 -4.70 6.59
N LYS A 256 -8.90 -5.64 6.04
CA LYS A 256 -8.96 -6.06 4.64
C LYS A 256 -10.14 -6.98 4.31
N LEU A 257 -10.76 -7.61 5.31
CA LEU A 257 -11.77 -8.66 5.13
C LEU A 257 -13.03 -8.16 4.39
N VAL A 258 -13.52 -6.98 4.77
CA VAL A 258 -14.69 -6.32 4.15
C VAL A 258 -14.29 -5.06 3.37
N ASP A 259 -13.03 -4.99 2.95
CA ASP A 259 -12.48 -3.86 2.19
C ASP A 259 -12.85 -3.92 0.71
N ASN A 260 -13.89 -3.20 0.33
CA ASN A 260 -14.34 -3.13 -1.06
C ASN A 260 -13.66 -2.00 -1.87
N GLY A 261 -12.52 -1.47 -1.40
CA GLY A 261 -11.75 -0.40 -2.08
C GLY A 261 -11.04 -0.84 -3.36
N GLY A 262 -10.76 -2.14 -3.50
CA GLY A 262 -10.19 -2.73 -4.72
C GLY A 262 -8.79 -3.34 -4.55
N ASN A 263 -7.99 -2.97 -3.56
CA ASN A 263 -6.61 -3.49 -3.44
C ASN A 263 -6.44 -4.57 -2.35
N SER A 264 -7.48 -5.38 -2.13
CA SER A 264 -7.50 -6.38 -1.07
C SER A 264 -7.75 -7.78 -1.61
N PHE A 265 -6.69 -8.59 -1.72
CA PHE A 265 -6.82 -10.02 -2.03
C PHE A 265 -7.73 -10.78 -1.05
N VAL A 266 -7.79 -10.30 0.21
CA VAL A 266 -8.66 -10.89 1.23
C VAL A 266 -10.13 -10.67 0.84
N TYR A 267 -10.48 -9.48 0.37
CA TYR A 267 -11.82 -9.18 -0.11
C TYR A 267 -12.15 -9.87 -1.45
N GLU A 268 -11.16 -9.96 -2.35
CA GLU A 268 -11.28 -10.73 -3.59
C GLU A 268 -11.70 -12.18 -3.32
N ASP A 269 -11.03 -12.83 -2.36
CA ASP A 269 -11.29 -14.21 -1.96
C ASP A 269 -12.32 -14.37 -0.83
N LEU A 270 -13.01 -13.29 -0.43
CA LEU A 270 -13.96 -13.32 0.69
C LEU A 270 -15.00 -14.45 0.55
N GLY A 271 -15.51 -14.68 -0.67
CA GLY A 271 -16.45 -15.79 -0.91
C GLY A 271 -15.87 -17.20 -0.66
N LYS A 272 -14.57 -17.41 -0.91
CA LYS A 272 -13.87 -18.67 -0.59
C LYS A 272 -13.62 -18.77 0.92
N ILE A 273 -13.17 -17.68 1.54
CA ILE A 273 -12.93 -17.55 2.97
C ILE A 273 -14.23 -17.85 3.74
N THR A 274 -15.34 -17.20 3.40
CA THR A 274 -16.65 -17.43 4.03
C THR A 274 -17.10 -18.88 3.93
N LYS A 275 -16.94 -19.54 2.77
CA LYS A 275 -17.31 -20.95 2.62
C LYS A 275 -16.51 -21.87 3.55
N ARG A 276 -15.22 -21.62 3.71
CA ARG A 276 -14.37 -22.39 4.62
C ARG A 276 -14.69 -22.11 6.08
N LEU A 277 -14.80 -20.82 6.46
CA LEU A 277 -15.16 -20.42 7.82
C LEU A 277 -16.52 -20.98 8.24
N ALA A 278 -17.51 -21.07 7.33
CA ALA A 278 -18.81 -21.64 7.64
C ALA A 278 -18.74 -23.10 8.13
N VAL A 279 -17.71 -23.84 7.72
CA VAL A 279 -17.46 -25.21 8.18
C VAL A 279 -16.77 -25.19 9.55
N SER A 280 -15.66 -24.47 9.67
CA SER A 280 -14.86 -24.47 10.91
C SER A 280 -15.54 -23.75 12.06
N SER A 281 -16.37 -22.74 11.79
CA SER A 281 -17.09 -21.98 12.80
C SER A 281 -18.14 -22.78 13.55
N SER A 282 -18.52 -23.96 13.07
CA SER A 282 -19.38 -24.90 13.80
C SER A 282 -18.77 -25.38 15.12
N GLN A 283 -17.45 -25.28 15.27
CA GLN A 283 -16.71 -25.65 16.48
C GLN A 283 -16.35 -24.45 17.36
N TRP A 284 -16.63 -23.23 16.91
CA TRP A 284 -16.30 -22.02 17.67
C TRP A 284 -17.23 -21.86 18.87
N THR A 285 -16.75 -21.20 19.91
CA THR A 285 -17.62 -20.74 20.99
C THR A 285 -18.39 -19.49 20.55
N SER A 286 -19.46 -19.15 21.27
CA SER A 286 -20.16 -17.89 21.03
C SER A 286 -19.28 -16.67 21.26
N GLU A 287 -18.33 -16.75 22.19
CA GLU A 287 -17.34 -15.71 22.45
C GLU A 287 -16.40 -15.51 21.26
N GLN A 288 -15.88 -16.60 20.67
CA GLN A 288 -15.03 -16.53 19.47
C GLN A 288 -15.79 -15.99 18.26
N MET A 289 -17.05 -16.40 18.05
CA MET A 289 -17.88 -15.87 16.97
C MET A 289 -18.18 -14.37 17.19
N ASP A 290 -18.47 -13.95 18.42
CA ASP A 290 -18.76 -12.54 18.72
C ASP A 290 -17.52 -11.67 18.54
N PHE A 291 -16.36 -12.18 18.96
CA PHE A 291 -15.05 -11.58 18.72
C PHE A 291 -14.80 -11.38 17.22
N PHE A 292 -14.93 -12.43 16.41
CA PHE A 292 -14.79 -12.33 14.95
C PHE A 292 -15.78 -11.30 14.37
N THR A 293 -17.03 -11.33 14.81
CA THR A 293 -18.08 -10.42 14.33
C THR A 293 -17.74 -8.96 14.62
N ARG A 294 -17.23 -8.67 15.83
CA ARG A 294 -16.76 -7.33 16.20
C ARG A 294 -15.71 -6.82 15.23
N PHE A 295 -14.66 -7.60 14.98
CA PHE A 295 -13.56 -7.16 14.12
C PHE A 295 -13.96 -7.07 12.64
N ALA A 296 -14.77 -8.01 12.15
CA ALA A 296 -15.21 -8.04 10.76
C ALA A 296 -16.18 -6.88 10.41
N PHE A 297 -17.11 -6.52 11.31
CA PHE A 297 -18.21 -5.60 10.98
C PHE A 297 -18.23 -4.31 11.82
N PHE A 298 -17.72 -4.33 13.05
CA PHE A 298 -17.87 -3.21 13.99
C PHE A 298 -16.60 -2.40 14.19
N TYR A 299 -15.46 -2.92 13.78
CA TYR A 299 -14.17 -2.29 13.99
C TYR A 299 -13.83 -1.21 12.95
N ARG A 300 -13.89 -1.54 11.65
CA ARG A 300 -13.57 -0.60 10.55
C ARG A 300 -14.70 0.41 10.28
N LEU A 301 -15.93 -0.08 10.22
CA LEU A 301 -17.08 0.72 9.81
C LEU A 301 -17.54 1.59 10.98
N LYS A 302 -17.73 2.89 10.76
CA LYS A 302 -17.98 3.86 11.84
C LYS A 302 -19.44 3.91 12.27
N SER A 303 -20.38 3.60 11.37
CA SER A 303 -21.82 3.70 11.64
C SER A 303 -22.61 2.45 11.22
N ASP A 304 -23.79 2.29 11.79
CA ASP A 304 -24.74 1.24 11.41
C ASP A 304 -25.28 1.43 9.99
N GLU A 305 -25.35 2.67 9.52
CA GLU A 305 -25.71 3.00 8.15
C GLU A 305 -24.66 2.45 7.18
N ASP A 306 -23.35 2.65 7.46
CA ASP A 306 -22.26 2.11 6.65
C ASP A 306 -22.33 0.57 6.57
N ARG A 307 -22.59 -0.08 7.70
CA ARG A 307 -22.73 -1.54 7.80
C ARG A 307 -23.90 -2.04 6.95
N ARG A 308 -25.07 -1.41 7.06
CA ARG A 308 -26.25 -1.76 6.26
C ARG A 308 -26.00 -1.55 4.77
N LEU A 309 -25.42 -0.40 4.41
CA LEU A 309 -25.14 -0.04 3.03
C LEU A 309 -24.15 -1.00 2.37
N LEU A 310 -23.08 -1.38 3.08
CA LEU A 310 -22.12 -2.36 2.61
C LEU A 310 -22.76 -3.74 2.38
N MET A 311 -23.56 -4.24 3.34
CA MET A 311 -24.30 -5.50 3.18
C MET A 311 -25.38 -5.44 2.07
N ALA A 312 -25.96 -4.27 1.84
CA ALA A 312 -26.96 -4.05 0.81
C ALA A 312 -26.34 -4.12 -0.61
N LYS A 313 -25.14 -3.57 -0.80
CA LYS A 313 -24.49 -3.54 -2.13
C LYS A 313 -23.58 -4.73 -2.42
N SER A 314 -22.97 -5.33 -1.40
CA SER A 314 -22.02 -6.44 -1.57
C SER A 314 -22.61 -7.80 -1.27
N ALA A 315 -22.71 -8.65 -2.29
CA ALA A 315 -23.12 -10.04 -2.13
C ALA A 315 -22.12 -10.85 -1.27
N LYS A 316 -20.82 -10.57 -1.39
CA LYS A 316 -19.77 -11.25 -0.61
C LYS A 316 -19.89 -10.92 0.88
N VAL A 317 -20.01 -9.63 1.22
CA VAL A 317 -20.19 -9.19 2.62
C VAL A 317 -21.51 -9.71 3.18
N ARG A 318 -22.59 -9.69 2.39
CA ARG A 318 -23.88 -10.26 2.80
C ARG A 318 -23.77 -11.76 3.09
N GLN A 319 -23.01 -12.51 2.29
CA GLN A 319 -22.79 -13.94 2.52
C GLN A 319 -22.03 -14.17 3.84
N LEU A 320 -21.00 -13.38 4.13
CA LEU A 320 -20.29 -13.43 5.42
C LEU A 320 -21.22 -13.10 6.59
N ALA A 321 -22.05 -12.06 6.45
CA ALA A 321 -23.02 -11.69 7.48
C ALA A 321 -24.06 -12.80 7.72
N SER A 322 -24.61 -13.39 6.65
CA SER A 322 -25.57 -14.51 6.75
C SER A 322 -24.97 -15.69 7.49
N MET A 323 -23.72 -16.07 7.20
CA MET A 323 -23.01 -17.14 7.90
C MET A 323 -22.98 -16.92 9.43
N ILE A 324 -22.79 -15.68 9.88
CA ILE A 324 -22.78 -15.32 11.30
C ILE A 324 -24.21 -15.30 11.86
N VAL A 325 -25.14 -14.67 11.15
CA VAL A 325 -26.53 -14.47 11.59
C VAL A 325 -27.28 -15.79 11.74
N ASP A 326 -27.06 -16.71 10.79
CA ASP A 326 -27.68 -18.05 10.74
C ASP A 326 -26.99 -19.04 11.69
N SER A 327 -25.87 -18.64 12.32
CA SER A 327 -25.21 -19.45 13.33
C SER A 327 -26.05 -19.57 14.60
N LYS A 328 -25.81 -20.63 15.39
CA LYS A 328 -26.47 -20.84 16.69
C LYS A 328 -25.88 -19.97 17.81
N HIS A 329 -24.94 -19.08 17.49
CA HIS A 329 -24.25 -18.25 18.45
C HIS A 329 -25.04 -16.99 18.81
N SER A 330 -24.73 -16.44 19.97
CA SER A 330 -25.30 -15.20 20.50
C SER A 330 -24.20 -14.37 21.16
N GLY A 331 -24.32 -13.06 21.11
CA GLY A 331 -23.32 -12.13 21.61
C GLY A 331 -23.66 -10.71 21.19
N THR A 332 -23.05 -9.72 21.83
CA THR A 332 -23.37 -8.31 21.63
C THR A 332 -23.30 -7.89 20.15
N HIS A 333 -22.21 -8.27 19.47
CA HIS A 333 -21.96 -7.90 18.07
C HIS A 333 -22.74 -8.79 17.11
N ILE A 334 -22.92 -10.08 17.44
CA ILE A 334 -23.77 -10.99 16.67
C ILE A 334 -25.22 -10.49 16.66
N ASP A 335 -25.77 -10.11 17.81
CA ASP A 335 -27.14 -9.65 17.94
C ASP A 335 -27.34 -8.29 17.26
N ALA A 336 -26.36 -7.39 17.37
CA ALA A 336 -26.34 -6.14 16.61
C ALA A 336 -26.32 -6.40 15.09
N LEU A 337 -25.45 -7.30 14.61
CA LEU A 337 -25.38 -7.65 13.19
C LEU A 337 -26.69 -8.28 12.71
N ARG A 338 -27.31 -9.16 13.51
CA ARG A 338 -28.61 -9.77 13.21
C ARG A 338 -29.71 -8.72 13.07
N SER A 339 -29.75 -7.71 13.95
CA SER A 339 -30.67 -6.58 13.84
C SER A 339 -30.46 -5.79 12.55
N LEU A 340 -29.20 -5.48 12.21
CA LEU A 340 -28.86 -4.77 10.96
C LEU A 340 -29.24 -5.58 9.72
N TYR A 341 -28.94 -6.88 9.73
CA TYR A 341 -29.20 -7.81 8.62
C TYR A 341 -30.70 -7.99 8.37
N ASN A 342 -31.49 -8.21 9.43
CA ASN A 342 -32.95 -8.33 9.30
C ASN A 342 -33.61 -7.01 8.90
N GLY A 343 -32.97 -5.87 9.19
CA GLY A 343 -33.38 -4.55 8.76
C GLY A 343 -33.01 -4.22 7.30
N LEU A 344 -32.28 -5.10 6.60
CA LEU A 344 -32.06 -4.97 5.15
C LEU A 344 -33.40 -5.24 4.46
N GLY A 345 -34.18 -4.18 4.20
CA GLY A 345 -35.39 -4.28 3.39
C GLY A 345 -35.11 -4.94 2.04
N ALA A 346 -36.12 -5.56 1.43
CA ALA A 346 -36.00 -6.16 0.09
C ALA A 346 -35.67 -5.13 -1.01
N GLU A 347 -35.82 -3.84 -0.72
CA GLU A 347 -35.55 -2.76 -1.65
C GLU A 347 -34.06 -2.39 -1.61
N LYS A 348 -33.36 -2.65 -2.73
CA LYS A 348 -32.13 -1.92 -3.05
C LYS A 348 -32.45 -0.43 -2.94
N PRO A 349 -31.64 0.38 -2.23
CA PRO A 349 -31.81 1.83 -2.24
C PRO A 349 -31.89 2.27 -3.69
N ALA A 350 -33.03 2.86 -4.07
CA ALA A 350 -33.25 3.28 -5.43
C ALA A 350 -32.09 4.20 -5.80
N ALA A 351 -31.33 3.83 -6.82
CA ALA A 351 -30.34 4.73 -7.39
C ALA A 351 -31.04 6.08 -7.60
N ARG A 352 -30.50 7.14 -6.99
CA ARG A 352 -31.03 8.49 -7.14
C ARG A 352 -31.06 8.76 -8.64
N LYS A 353 -32.21 8.63 -9.29
CA LYS A 353 -32.35 8.89 -10.72
C LYS A 353 -32.20 10.39 -10.89
N PRO A 354 -31.14 10.89 -11.53
CA PRO A 354 -31.07 12.30 -11.87
C PRO A 354 -32.19 12.56 -12.90
N PRO A 355 -33.08 13.53 -12.68
CA PRO A 355 -33.96 13.96 -13.75
C PRO A 355 -33.21 14.82 -14.77
N ALA A 356 -33.54 14.57 -16.04
CA ALA A 356 -33.63 15.52 -17.15
C ALA A 356 -32.35 15.99 -17.91
N LYS A 357 -32.45 15.82 -19.23
CA LYS A 357 -31.88 16.59 -20.37
C LYS A 357 -30.53 17.30 -20.15
N ARG A 358 -29.54 16.91 -20.96
CA ARG A 358 -28.21 17.54 -21.06
C ARG A 358 -28.29 19.06 -21.20
N GLN A 359 -27.71 19.80 -20.25
CA GLN A 359 -27.70 21.27 -20.21
C GLN A 359 -26.59 21.88 -21.08
N PHE A 360 -25.42 21.25 -21.11
CA PHE A 360 -24.26 21.63 -21.93
C PHE A 360 -24.10 20.66 -23.10
N LYS A 361 -23.61 21.13 -24.24
CA LYS A 361 -23.23 20.29 -25.39
C LYS A 361 -21.84 19.72 -25.20
N ASP A 362 -20.92 20.53 -24.67
CA ASP A 362 -19.57 20.12 -24.30
C ASP A 362 -19.50 19.81 -22.81
N LEU A 363 -19.21 18.54 -22.48
CA LEU A 363 -19.14 18.10 -21.09
C LEU A 363 -17.91 18.68 -20.39
N ASN A 364 -16.77 18.80 -21.07
CA ASN A 364 -15.53 19.25 -20.46
C ASN A 364 -15.61 20.75 -20.13
N LEU A 365 -16.28 21.57 -20.96
CA LEU A 365 -16.61 22.95 -20.60
C LEU A 365 -17.51 23.03 -19.35
N LYS A 366 -18.46 22.11 -19.23
CA LYS A 366 -19.32 22.01 -18.02
C LYS A 366 -18.50 21.64 -16.79
N LEU A 367 -17.50 20.77 -16.92
CA LEU A 367 -16.63 20.38 -15.80
C LEU A 367 -15.87 21.59 -15.25
N LEU A 368 -15.33 22.47 -16.11
CA LEU A 368 -14.68 23.73 -15.66
C LEU A 368 -15.63 24.61 -14.83
N VAL A 369 -16.89 24.73 -15.28
CA VAL A 369 -17.92 25.49 -14.58
C VAL A 369 -18.27 24.87 -13.23
N ILE A 370 -18.38 23.54 -13.18
CA ILE A 370 -18.66 22.83 -11.92
C ILE A 370 -17.48 22.99 -10.98
N ASP A 371 -16.25 22.90 -11.47
CA ASP A 371 -15.04 23.02 -10.66
C ASP A 371 -14.97 24.38 -9.95
N ASP A 372 -15.13 25.46 -10.72
CA ASP A 372 -15.19 26.81 -10.18
C ASP A 372 -16.31 26.97 -9.13
N LEU A 373 -17.55 26.57 -9.47
CA LEU A 373 -18.70 26.78 -8.58
C LEU A 373 -18.68 25.87 -7.33
N MET A 374 -18.20 24.63 -7.46
CA MET A 374 -18.29 23.60 -6.41
C MET A 374 -17.03 23.56 -5.54
N TYR A 375 -15.84 23.62 -6.14
CA TYR A 375 -14.57 23.42 -5.43
C TYR A 375 -13.86 24.73 -5.12
N HIS A 376 -13.86 25.71 -6.03
CA HIS A 376 -13.23 27.02 -5.76
C HIS A 376 -14.14 27.96 -4.97
N GLN A 377 -15.37 28.19 -5.42
CA GLN A 377 -16.32 29.10 -4.78
C GLN A 377 -17.11 28.43 -3.64
N GLY A 378 -17.31 27.11 -3.71
CA GLY A 378 -18.05 26.35 -2.69
C GLY A 378 -19.56 26.67 -2.62
N ILE A 379 -20.15 27.17 -3.72
CA ILE A 379 -21.56 27.61 -3.77
C ILE A 379 -22.49 26.62 -4.48
N LEU A 380 -21.95 25.71 -5.30
CA LEU A 380 -22.71 24.60 -5.88
C LEU A 380 -22.73 23.42 -4.90
N LEU A 381 -23.83 23.27 -4.17
CA LEU A 381 -23.98 22.29 -3.09
C LEU A 381 -25.01 21.18 -3.42
N PRO A 382 -24.85 19.96 -2.85
CA PRO A 382 -23.72 19.53 -1.99
C PRO A 382 -22.43 19.35 -2.80
N ARG A 383 -21.26 19.51 -2.14
CA ARG A 383 -19.96 19.17 -2.74
C ARG A 383 -19.92 17.67 -3.05
N PHE A 384 -19.55 17.33 -4.28
CA PHE A 384 -19.33 15.94 -4.67
C PHE A 384 -17.99 15.46 -4.13
N ASP A 385 -18.00 14.26 -3.58
CA ASP A 385 -16.83 13.54 -3.08
C ASP A 385 -16.95 12.08 -3.55
N LEU A 386 -15.93 11.59 -4.27
CA LEU A 386 -15.95 10.28 -4.89
C LEU A 386 -15.97 9.15 -3.87
N GLU A 387 -15.27 9.29 -2.74
CA GLU A 387 -15.28 8.27 -1.70
C GLU A 387 -16.67 8.13 -1.06
N GLU A 388 -17.29 9.26 -0.72
CA GLU A 388 -18.66 9.36 -0.23
C GLU A 388 -19.66 8.80 -1.27
N PHE A 389 -19.48 9.16 -2.53
CA PHE A 389 -20.33 8.68 -3.63
C PHE A 389 -20.21 7.17 -3.81
N ALA A 390 -18.98 6.63 -3.91
CA ALA A 390 -18.73 5.19 -4.01
C ALA A 390 -19.22 4.43 -2.78
N ARG A 391 -19.14 5.05 -1.59
CA ARG A 391 -19.72 4.52 -0.35
C ARG A 391 -21.22 4.35 -0.50
N GLN A 392 -21.93 5.38 -0.96
CA GLN A 392 -23.40 5.42 -1.08
C GLN A 392 -23.98 4.72 -2.32
N TYR A 393 -23.17 4.48 -3.35
CA TYR A 393 -23.63 3.88 -4.60
C TYR A 393 -24.04 2.41 -4.44
N THR A 394 -25.27 2.06 -4.83
CA THR A 394 -25.88 0.75 -4.54
C THR A 394 -26.14 -0.12 -5.77
N ALA A 395 -25.97 0.42 -6.99
CA ALA A 395 -26.21 -0.36 -8.20
C ALA A 395 -25.11 -1.40 -8.43
N ARG A 396 -23.86 -1.05 -8.09
CA ARG A 396 -22.68 -1.94 -8.04
C ARG A 396 -21.68 -1.45 -6.99
N GLU A 397 -20.63 -2.23 -6.76
CA GLU A 397 -19.44 -1.78 -6.04
C GLU A 397 -18.56 -0.95 -6.99
N ILE A 398 -18.09 0.21 -6.51
CA ILE A 398 -17.07 1.04 -7.17
C ILE A 398 -15.78 0.83 -6.38
N MET A 399 -14.76 0.25 -7.04
CA MET A 399 -13.47 -0.10 -6.45
C MET A 399 -12.41 0.90 -6.92
N ILE A 400 -12.31 2.05 -6.23
CA ILE A 400 -11.47 3.18 -6.63
C ILE A 400 -10.02 2.77 -6.88
N GLU A 401 -9.45 1.88 -6.06
CA GLU A 401 -8.04 1.48 -6.21
C GLU A 401 -7.78 0.63 -7.47
N GLN A 402 -8.80 -0.08 -7.97
CA GLN A 402 -8.71 -0.86 -9.21
C GLN A 402 -9.11 -0.02 -10.44
N GLU A 403 -10.18 0.76 -10.30
CA GLU A 403 -10.81 1.49 -11.40
C GLU A 403 -10.20 2.89 -11.61
N GLY A 404 -9.44 3.40 -10.63
CA GLY A 404 -8.94 4.77 -10.60
C GLY A 404 -7.90 5.13 -11.68
N TYR A 405 -7.36 4.13 -12.39
CA TYR A 405 -6.52 4.31 -13.59
C TYR A 405 -7.35 4.60 -14.85
N GLY A 406 -8.67 4.79 -14.71
CA GLY A 406 -9.54 5.30 -15.75
C GLY A 406 -10.68 6.14 -15.17
N VAL A 407 -11.54 6.62 -16.08
CA VAL A 407 -12.76 7.35 -15.71
C VAL A 407 -13.74 6.42 -15.00
N ILE A 408 -14.22 6.83 -13.83
CA ILE A 408 -15.35 6.22 -13.12
C ILE A 408 -16.65 6.66 -13.79
N PRO A 409 -17.35 5.79 -14.56
CA PRO A 409 -18.47 6.20 -15.40
C PRO A 409 -19.63 6.80 -14.62
N GLU A 410 -19.86 6.32 -13.39
CA GLU A 410 -20.93 6.80 -12.51
C GLU A 410 -20.69 8.23 -12.02
N ALA A 411 -19.44 8.58 -11.72
CA ALA A 411 -19.05 9.93 -11.33
C ALA A 411 -19.18 10.88 -12.53
N LEU A 412 -18.68 10.48 -13.71
CA LEU A 412 -18.86 11.26 -14.94
C LEU A 412 -20.34 11.47 -15.27
N HIS A 413 -21.15 10.43 -15.12
CA HIS A 413 -22.59 10.51 -15.36
C HIS A 413 -23.31 11.44 -14.36
N TYR A 414 -22.88 11.44 -13.10
CA TYR A 414 -23.38 12.40 -12.11
C TYR A 414 -23.14 13.84 -12.59
N PHE A 415 -21.92 14.17 -13.03
CA PHE A 415 -21.61 15.51 -13.51
C PHE A 415 -22.26 15.85 -14.84
N ASP A 416 -22.38 14.92 -15.79
CA ASP A 416 -23.08 15.15 -17.07
C ASP A 416 -24.57 15.48 -16.86
N THR A 417 -25.19 14.87 -15.85
CA THR A 417 -26.62 15.07 -15.52
C THR A 417 -26.89 16.18 -14.49
N LEU A 418 -25.87 16.70 -13.81
CA LEU A 418 -26.03 17.78 -12.82
C LEU A 418 -26.54 19.08 -13.46
N VAL A 419 -27.74 19.53 -13.13
CA VAL A 419 -28.28 20.80 -13.65
C VAL A 419 -27.81 21.96 -12.78
N ILE A 420 -27.17 22.95 -13.40
CA ILE A 420 -26.66 24.14 -12.73
C ILE A 420 -27.69 25.26 -12.87
N PRO A 421 -28.20 25.83 -11.77
CA PRO A 421 -29.14 26.95 -11.84
C PRO A 421 -28.55 28.19 -12.54
N PRO A 422 -29.32 28.90 -13.39
CA PRO A 422 -28.83 30.10 -14.10
C PRO A 422 -28.21 31.17 -13.20
N GLU A 423 -28.71 31.32 -11.97
CA GLU A 423 -28.17 32.23 -10.97
C GLU A 423 -26.75 31.88 -10.53
N LEU A 424 -26.38 30.59 -10.54
CA LEU A 424 -25.01 30.14 -10.27
C LEU A 424 -24.14 30.25 -11.52
N LEU A 425 -24.69 29.97 -12.70
CA LEU A 425 -23.98 30.20 -13.97
C LEU A 425 -23.56 31.67 -14.15
N ALA A 426 -24.39 32.61 -13.68
CA ALA A 426 -24.06 34.03 -13.65
C ALA A 426 -22.98 34.40 -12.61
N ARG A 427 -22.55 33.49 -11.73
CA ARG A 427 -21.43 33.71 -10.79
C ARG A 427 -20.07 33.35 -11.39
N VAL A 428 -20.05 32.67 -12.53
CA VAL A 428 -18.81 32.32 -13.22
C VAL A 428 -18.29 33.56 -13.93
N GLU A 429 -17.19 34.12 -13.44
CA GLU A 429 -16.49 35.24 -14.07
C GLU A 429 -15.21 34.80 -14.79
N GLU A 430 -14.64 33.67 -14.37
CA GLU A 430 -13.35 33.16 -14.84
C GLU A 430 -13.41 31.64 -14.93
N LEU A 431 -12.80 31.06 -15.97
CA LEU A 431 -12.62 29.62 -16.10
C LEU A 431 -11.14 29.30 -16.32
N ASN A 432 -10.63 28.33 -15.56
CA ASN A 432 -9.25 27.89 -15.62
C ASN A 432 -9.18 26.45 -16.18
N PHE A 433 -8.26 26.18 -17.09
CA PHE A 433 -8.06 24.87 -17.75
C PHE A 433 -7.00 24.00 -17.06
N ASP A 434 -6.66 24.28 -15.80
CA ASP A 434 -5.67 23.57 -15.00
C ASP A 434 -5.97 22.06 -14.95
N GLY A 435 -5.08 21.25 -15.52
CA GLY A 435 -5.14 19.78 -15.46
C GLY A 435 -5.06 19.22 -14.03
N GLY A 436 -4.65 20.02 -13.06
CA GLY A 436 -4.67 19.68 -11.63
C GLY A 436 -5.99 19.95 -10.90
N ALA A 437 -7.05 20.37 -11.60
CA ALA A 437 -8.33 20.73 -10.97
C ALA A 437 -8.95 19.58 -10.17
N GLU A 438 -9.56 19.92 -9.03
CA GLU A 438 -10.11 18.95 -8.07
C GLU A 438 -11.14 18.04 -8.73
N ILE A 439 -12.02 18.59 -9.59
CA ILE A 439 -13.06 17.81 -10.27
C ILE A 439 -12.53 16.61 -11.05
N TYR A 440 -11.30 16.68 -11.59
CA TYR A 440 -10.74 15.60 -12.40
C TYR A 440 -10.40 14.39 -11.53
N SER A 441 -9.85 14.59 -10.33
CA SER A 441 -9.60 13.50 -9.38
C SER A 441 -10.89 12.83 -8.89
N GLN A 442 -12.01 13.54 -8.94
CA GLN A 442 -13.34 13.02 -8.57
C GLN A 442 -13.95 12.14 -9.68
N ILE A 443 -13.42 12.20 -10.91
CA ILE A 443 -13.88 11.44 -12.08
C ILE A 443 -12.86 10.37 -12.49
N PHE A 444 -11.59 10.73 -12.53
CA PHE A 444 -10.44 9.91 -12.90
C PHE A 444 -9.38 10.07 -11.79
N PRO A 445 -9.47 9.30 -10.69
CA PRO A 445 -8.69 9.46 -9.46
C PRO A 445 -7.17 9.50 -9.61
N TYR A 446 -6.63 8.68 -10.52
CA TYR A 446 -5.19 8.58 -10.75
C TYR A 446 -4.78 9.18 -12.10
N TRP A 447 -5.55 10.15 -12.60
CA TRP A 447 -5.18 10.88 -13.81
C TRP A 447 -3.91 11.69 -13.58
N ASP A 448 -2.94 11.52 -14.48
CA ASP A 448 -1.63 12.17 -14.43
C ASP A 448 -1.56 13.44 -15.31
N GLY A 449 -2.64 13.77 -16.02
CA GLY A 449 -2.71 14.92 -16.92
C GLY A 449 -2.14 14.67 -18.32
N GLU A 450 -1.66 13.46 -18.65
CA GLU A 450 -0.93 13.21 -19.90
C GLU A 450 -1.83 12.87 -21.11
N CYS A 451 -3.14 12.69 -20.91
CA CYS A 451 -4.09 12.35 -21.99
C CYS A 451 -5.17 13.41 -22.21
N ASP A 452 -5.81 13.39 -23.38
CA ASP A 452 -6.81 14.36 -23.85
C ASP A 452 -8.23 14.16 -23.29
N THR A 453 -8.35 13.37 -22.21
CA THR A 453 -9.66 12.95 -21.64
C THR A 453 -10.56 14.14 -21.29
N PHE A 454 -9.97 15.23 -20.78
CA PHE A 454 -10.70 16.41 -20.30
C PHE A 454 -10.58 17.62 -21.23
N ASP A 455 -10.09 17.45 -22.46
CA ASP A 455 -9.97 18.55 -23.42
C ASP A 455 -11.34 19.12 -23.82
N VAL A 456 -11.54 20.42 -23.63
CA VAL A 456 -12.72 21.13 -24.12
C VAL A 456 -12.67 21.24 -25.65
N GLN A 457 -13.74 20.82 -26.33
CA GLN A 457 -13.78 20.80 -27.79
C GLN A 457 -14.53 21.98 -28.38
N SER A 458 -15.48 22.56 -27.63
CA SER A 458 -16.44 23.52 -28.15
C SER A 458 -16.79 24.63 -27.15
N ILE A 459 -16.74 25.88 -27.63
CA ILE A 459 -17.20 27.07 -26.90
C ILE A 459 -18.70 27.37 -27.07
N LYS A 460 -19.49 26.48 -27.70
CA LYS A 460 -20.93 26.76 -28.00
C LYS A 460 -21.79 27.06 -26.76
N ASP A 461 -21.35 26.62 -25.59
CA ASP A 461 -22.09 26.79 -24.35
C ASP A 461 -21.64 28.01 -23.52
N ILE A 462 -20.66 28.81 -23.99
CA ILE A 462 -20.26 30.05 -23.28
C ILE A 462 -21.41 31.04 -23.11
N GLY A 463 -22.42 30.98 -24.01
CA GLY A 463 -23.63 31.80 -23.89
C GLY A 463 -24.49 31.47 -22.67
N LEU A 464 -24.20 30.37 -21.95
CA LEU A 464 -24.80 30.05 -20.66
C LEU A 464 -24.17 30.84 -19.50
N LEU A 465 -23.01 31.49 -19.71
CA LEU A 465 -22.19 32.14 -18.70
C LEU A 465 -22.14 33.66 -18.95
N PRO A 466 -23.21 34.41 -18.61
CA PRO A 466 -23.38 35.80 -19.04
C PRO A 466 -22.36 36.79 -18.47
N ASN A 467 -21.65 36.40 -17.40
CA ASN A 467 -20.67 37.23 -16.72
C ASN A 467 -19.23 36.73 -16.88
N LEU A 468 -18.98 35.75 -17.76
CA LEU A 468 -17.64 35.23 -18.04
C LEU A 468 -16.78 36.31 -18.70
N LYS A 469 -15.65 36.64 -18.07
CA LYS A 469 -14.71 37.69 -18.50
C LYS A 469 -13.37 37.14 -18.93
N ARG A 470 -12.91 36.03 -18.34
CA ARG A 470 -11.57 35.48 -18.60
C ARG A 470 -11.57 33.95 -18.70
N MET A 471 -10.75 33.42 -19.60
CA MET A 471 -10.40 32.01 -19.65
C MET A 471 -8.87 31.89 -19.67
N SER A 472 -8.31 31.05 -18.79
CA SER A 472 -6.85 30.90 -18.60
C SER A 472 -6.37 29.47 -18.73
N ASP A 473 -5.05 29.33 -18.93
CA ASP A 473 -4.31 28.05 -18.97
C ASP A 473 -4.79 27.10 -20.09
N MET A 474 -5.34 27.67 -21.16
CA MET A 474 -5.89 26.91 -22.28
C MET A 474 -4.78 26.23 -23.09
N PRO A 475 -4.95 24.96 -23.53
CA PRO A 475 -4.02 24.31 -24.43
C PRO A 475 -3.87 25.09 -25.76
N ASP A 476 -2.66 25.11 -26.33
CA ASP A 476 -2.36 25.83 -27.57
C ASP A 476 -3.36 25.52 -28.71
N GLN A 477 -3.71 24.24 -28.88
CA GLN A 477 -4.67 23.82 -29.92
C GLN A 477 -6.08 24.39 -29.70
N PHE A 478 -6.48 24.64 -28.45
CA PHE A 478 -7.75 25.27 -28.13
C PHE A 478 -7.71 26.76 -28.47
N ILE A 479 -6.65 27.45 -28.09
CA ILE A 479 -6.42 28.87 -28.40
C ILE A 479 -6.45 29.08 -29.92
N GLU A 480 -5.72 28.26 -30.69
CA GLU A 480 -5.69 28.33 -32.15
C GLU A 480 -7.08 28.22 -32.80
N ARG A 481 -7.96 27.41 -32.21
CA ARG A 481 -9.31 27.16 -32.74
C ARG A 481 -10.32 28.24 -32.35
N HIS A 482 -10.21 28.80 -31.14
CA HIS A 482 -11.32 29.55 -30.52
C HIS A 482 -10.98 30.99 -30.11
N ALA A 483 -9.71 31.40 -30.11
CA ALA A 483 -9.30 32.72 -29.57
C ALA A 483 -10.02 33.91 -30.22
N THR A 484 -10.24 33.91 -31.53
CA THR A 484 -10.97 34.99 -32.21
C THR A 484 -12.41 35.12 -31.71
N ALA A 485 -13.13 33.99 -31.63
CA ALA A 485 -14.53 33.97 -31.19
C ALA A 485 -14.68 34.34 -29.71
N LEU A 486 -13.72 33.95 -28.86
CA LEU A 486 -13.68 34.35 -27.45
C LEU A 486 -13.48 35.87 -27.31
N ARG A 487 -12.54 36.46 -28.05
CA ARG A 487 -12.31 37.92 -28.05
C ARG A 487 -13.51 38.70 -28.59
N GLU A 488 -14.16 38.22 -29.64
CA GLU A 488 -15.40 38.81 -30.17
C GLU A 488 -16.54 38.77 -29.14
N SER A 489 -16.52 37.79 -28.23
CA SER A 489 -17.46 37.66 -27.11
C SER A 489 -17.05 38.48 -25.88
N GLY A 490 -15.95 39.23 -25.94
CA GLY A 490 -15.44 40.05 -24.83
C GLY A 490 -14.70 39.27 -23.74
N ILE A 491 -14.28 38.03 -24.03
CA ILE A 491 -13.58 37.16 -23.08
C ILE A 491 -12.07 37.32 -23.29
N GLU A 492 -11.35 37.65 -22.21
CA GLU A 492 -9.89 37.70 -22.16
C GLU A 492 -9.30 36.29 -22.18
N THR A 493 -8.23 36.12 -22.96
CA THR A 493 -7.47 34.87 -23.10
C THR A 493 -6.00 35.16 -22.77
N ASP A 494 -5.44 34.50 -21.77
CA ASP A 494 -4.03 34.56 -21.40
C ASP A 494 -3.25 33.30 -21.77
#